data_AF-A0A3S1Z1K8-F1
#
_entry.id   AF-A0A3S1Z1K8-F1
#
_cell.length_a   1.000
_cell.length_b   1.000
_cell.length_c   1.000
_cell.angle_alpha   90.00
_cell.angle_beta   90.00
_cell.angle_gamma   90.00
#
_symmetry.space_group_name_H-M   'P 1'
#
loop_
_entity.id
_entity.type
_entity.pdbx_description
1 polymer ?
#
loop_
_entity_poly.entity_id
_entity_poly.type
_entity_poly.pdbx_seq_one_letter_code
_entity_poly.pdbx_strand_id
1 'polypeptide(L)'
;PYARAALRQFYMLLHQGKIEGCSLTTFETVTGLSLTTDEGGLRDELPPITTWLNRLLALRIETQNLLFEVFEQLMTAKIEGAIAAGNYDKGLETITAESIVVTDRRTVYSHPVSGAQSHVLTVARKDRIRPLGLVDALAIV
;
A
#
# COMPACT_ATOMS: atom_id res chain seq x y z
N PRO A 1 1.06 -5.34 1.41
CA PRO A 1 1.60 -5.33 2.80
C PRO A 1 1.48 -3.95 3.48
N TYR A 2 1.90 -2.88 2.78
CA TYR A 2 1.96 -1.52 3.31
C TYR A 2 0.61 -0.97 3.79
N ALA A 3 -0.45 -1.12 2.99
CA ALA A 3 -1.79 -0.65 3.35
C ALA A 3 -2.31 -1.28 4.66
N ARG A 4 -2.05 -2.58 4.89
CA ARG A 4 -2.41 -3.25 6.15
C ARG A 4 -1.64 -2.68 7.34
N ALA A 5 -0.34 -2.40 7.17
CA ALA A 5 0.48 -1.81 8.21
C ALA A 5 0.08 -0.36 8.51
N ALA A 6 -0.22 0.42 7.47
CA ALA A 6 -0.74 1.79 7.59
C ALA A 6 -2.09 1.81 8.30
N LEU A 7 -3.00 0.89 7.96
CA LEU A 7 -4.32 0.81 8.60
C LEU A 7 -4.23 0.48 10.09
N ARG A 8 -3.33 -0.45 10.47
CA ARG A 8 -3.07 -0.72 11.89
C ARG A 8 -2.59 0.54 12.61
N GLN A 9 -1.67 1.27 12.00
CA GLN A 9 -1.18 2.52 12.58
C GLN A 9 -2.25 3.61 12.65
N PHE A 10 -3.13 3.68 11.65
CA PHE A 10 -4.28 4.58 11.65
C PHE A 10 -5.17 4.32 12.87
N TYR A 11 -5.55 3.06 13.13
CA TYR A 11 -6.37 2.73 14.31
C TYR A 11 -5.68 3.08 15.63
N MET A 12 -4.36 2.88 15.73
CA MET A 12 -3.60 3.30 16.91
C MET A 12 -3.61 4.82 17.11
N LEU A 13 -3.43 5.60 16.04
CA LEU A 13 -3.46 7.06 16.12
C LEU A 13 -4.86 7.58 16.48
N LEU A 14 -5.89 6.99 15.89
CA LEU A 14 -7.29 7.31 16.21
C LEU A 14 -7.60 7.03 17.69
N HIS A 15 -7.19 5.85 18.19
CA HIS A 15 -7.36 5.47 19.59
C HIS A 15 -6.62 6.42 20.54
N GLN A 16 -5.43 6.89 20.15
CA GLN A 16 -4.65 7.88 20.90
C GLN A 16 -5.17 9.32 20.76
N GLY A 17 -6.25 9.56 19.99
CA GLY A 17 -6.78 10.90 19.74
C GLY A 17 -5.85 11.80 18.92
N LYS A 18 -4.96 11.21 18.11
CA LYS A 18 -3.95 11.93 17.30
C LYS A 18 -4.42 12.27 15.88
N ILE A 19 -5.67 11.96 15.55
CA ILE A 19 -6.29 12.36 14.29
C ILE A 19 -7.11 13.61 14.57
N GLU A 20 -6.57 14.76 14.17
CA GLU A 20 -7.29 16.03 14.28
C GLU A 20 -8.56 15.99 13.43
N GLY A 21 -9.64 16.57 13.95
CA GLY A 21 -10.94 16.58 13.24
C GLY A 21 -11.74 15.28 13.30
N CYS A 22 -11.23 14.19 13.88
CA CYS A 22 -12.00 12.97 14.09
C CYS A 22 -11.61 12.24 15.38
N SER A 23 -12.51 12.28 16.38
CA SER A 23 -12.34 11.47 17.60
C SER A 23 -12.69 10.00 17.37
N LEU A 24 -12.13 9.11 18.19
CA LEU A 24 -12.49 7.68 18.18
C LEU A 24 -14.00 7.47 18.29
N THR A 25 -14.66 8.12 19.25
CA THR A 25 -16.11 7.99 19.47
C THR A 25 -16.90 8.45 18.26
N THR A 26 -16.52 9.59 17.66
CA THR A 26 -17.15 10.08 16.44
C THR A 26 -16.99 9.07 15.31
N PHE A 27 -15.77 8.56 15.11
CA PHE A 27 -15.45 7.58 14.08
C PHE A 27 -16.29 6.31 14.21
N GLU A 28 -16.32 5.68 15.39
CA GLU A 28 -17.11 4.47 15.62
C GLU A 28 -18.61 4.71 15.39
N THR A 29 -19.11 5.86 15.84
CA THR A 29 -20.52 6.25 15.68
C THR A 29 -20.90 6.39 14.20
N VAL A 30 -20.08 7.06 13.38
CA VAL A 30 -20.42 7.32 11.97
C VAL A 30 -20.11 6.15 11.05
N THR A 31 -19.13 5.32 11.39
CA THR A 31 -18.74 4.15 10.58
C THR A 31 -19.47 2.87 10.98
N GLY A 32 -19.99 2.80 12.20
CA GLY A 32 -20.52 1.57 12.81
C GLY A 32 -19.45 0.51 13.07
N LEU A 33 -18.16 0.88 13.01
CA LEU A 33 -17.06 0.00 13.36
C LEU A 33 -16.85 0.02 14.87
N SER A 34 -16.47 -1.12 15.43
CA SER A 34 -16.06 -1.25 16.83
C SER A 34 -14.57 -1.59 16.86
N LEU A 35 -13.78 -0.67 17.41
CA LEU A 35 -12.33 -0.72 17.49
C LEU A 35 -11.85 -1.00 18.91
N THR A 36 -12.65 -0.68 19.93
CA THR A 36 -12.29 -0.92 21.33
C THR A 36 -13.02 -2.11 21.97
N THR A 37 -12.38 -2.68 23.00
CA THR A 37 -13.00 -3.59 23.95
C THR A 37 -13.74 -2.80 25.04
N ASP A 38 -14.52 -3.49 25.86
CA ASP A 38 -15.22 -2.87 27.01
C ASP A 38 -14.24 -2.26 28.04
N GLU A 39 -12.99 -2.71 28.02
CA GLU A 39 -11.88 -2.22 28.87
C GLU A 39 -11.19 -0.97 28.29
N GLY A 40 -11.61 -0.51 27.11
CA GLY A 40 -11.07 0.69 26.45
C GLY A 40 -9.78 0.47 25.65
N GLY A 41 -9.26 -0.75 25.61
CA GLY A 41 -8.14 -1.14 24.74
C GLY A 41 -8.58 -1.34 23.29
N LEU A 42 -7.64 -1.28 22.33
CA LEU A 42 -7.91 -1.71 20.96
C LEU A 42 -8.17 -3.22 20.91
N ARG A 43 -9.14 -3.64 20.09
CA ARG A 43 -9.42 -5.05 19.84
C ARG A 43 -8.24 -5.75 19.17
N ASP A 44 -8.05 -7.04 19.48
CA ASP A 44 -7.07 -7.89 18.79
C ASP A 44 -7.43 -8.07 17.32
N GLU A 45 -8.72 -8.28 17.05
CA GLU A 45 -9.26 -8.43 15.69
C GLU A 45 -9.90 -7.12 15.22
N LEU A 46 -9.06 -6.28 14.61
CA LEU A 46 -9.50 -5.01 14.01
C LEU A 46 -10.11 -5.23 12.61
N PRO A 47 -11.07 -4.38 12.19
CA PRO A 47 -11.70 -4.50 10.89
C PRO A 47 -10.67 -4.46 9.75
N PRO A 48 -10.73 -5.40 8.78
CA PRO A 48 -9.81 -5.43 7.66
C PRO A 48 -10.05 -4.27 6.70
N ILE A 49 -9.08 -4.02 5.81
CA ILE A 49 -9.06 -2.84 4.92
C ILE A 49 -10.31 -2.72 4.05
N THR A 50 -10.86 -3.84 3.56
CA THR A 50 -12.08 -3.84 2.74
C THR A 50 -13.29 -3.37 3.54
N THR A 51 -13.46 -3.87 4.76
CA THR A 51 -14.52 -3.42 5.67
C THR A 51 -14.34 -1.95 6.02
N TRP A 52 -13.11 -1.52 6.35
CA TRP A 52 -12.80 -0.13 6.65
C TRP A 52 -13.12 0.80 5.48
N LEU A 53 -12.64 0.49 4.27
CA LEU A 53 -12.90 1.26 3.06
C LEU A 53 -14.41 1.39 2.80
N ASN A 54 -15.14 0.28 2.87
CA ASN A 54 -16.58 0.29 2.64
C ASN A 54 -17.34 1.18 3.63
N ARG A 55 -16.84 1.37 4.85
CA ARG A 55 -17.44 2.30 5.82
C ARG A 55 -17.02 3.74 5.57
N LEU A 56 -15.75 3.99 5.24
CA LEU A 56 -15.25 5.32 4.93
C LEU A 56 -15.91 5.92 3.67
N LEU A 57 -16.15 5.08 2.66
CA LEU A 57 -16.77 5.51 1.40
C LEU A 57 -18.22 5.99 1.56
N ALA A 58 -18.87 5.66 2.68
CA ALA A 58 -20.21 6.10 3.01
C ALA A 58 -20.26 7.38 3.86
N LEU A 59 -19.12 7.92 4.29
CA LEU A 59 -19.05 9.13 5.10
C LEU A 59 -19.28 10.39 4.24
N ARG A 60 -19.59 11.51 4.92
CA ARG A 60 -19.60 12.82 4.26
C ARG A 60 -18.21 13.10 3.69
N ILE A 61 -18.17 13.75 2.52
CA ILE A 61 -16.94 13.99 1.75
C ILE A 61 -15.84 14.66 2.58
N GLU A 62 -16.19 15.62 3.44
CA GLU A 62 -15.22 16.30 4.31
C GLU A 62 -14.50 15.33 5.26
N THR A 63 -15.26 14.52 6.01
CA THR A 63 -14.70 13.53 6.93
C THR A 63 -13.96 12.43 6.18
N GLN A 64 -14.49 12.01 5.03
CA GLN A 64 -13.86 11.03 4.16
C GLN A 64 -12.47 11.51 3.70
N ASN A 65 -12.37 12.73 3.16
CA ASN A 65 -11.11 13.31 2.69
C ASN A 65 -10.08 13.41 3.82
N LEU A 66 -10.49 13.91 4.99
CA LEU A 66 -9.64 14.00 6.17
C LEU A 66 -9.03 12.63 6.54
N LEU A 67 -9.87 11.59 6.63
CA LEU A 67 -9.42 10.26 7.06
C LEU A 67 -8.56 9.58 5.98
N PHE A 68 -8.86 9.81 4.70
CA PHE A 68 -8.03 9.31 3.61
C PHE A 68 -6.67 9.99 3.57
N GLU A 69 -6.60 11.31 3.77
CA GLU A 69 -5.34 12.04 3.78
C GLU A 69 -4.39 11.50 4.86
N VAL A 70 -4.89 11.31 6.09
CA VAL A 70 -4.11 10.71 7.18
C VAL A 70 -3.65 9.30 6.81
N PHE A 71 -4.54 8.48 6.25
CA PHE A 71 -4.20 7.12 5.83
C PHE A 71 -3.14 7.09 4.72
N GLU A 72 -3.24 7.98 3.73
CA GLU A 72 -2.31 8.09 2.61
C GLU A 72 -0.91 8.52 3.07
N GLN A 73 -0.81 9.46 4.00
CA GLN A 73 0.46 9.84 4.62
C GLN A 73 1.12 8.66 5.33
N LEU A 74 0.35 7.90 6.11
CA LEU A 74 0.84 6.69 6.78
C LEU A 74 1.30 5.63 5.77
N MET A 75 0.54 5.43 4.70
CA MET A 75 0.87 4.47 3.64
C MET A 75 2.15 4.88 2.92
N THR A 76 2.30 6.16 2.59
CA THR A 76 3.49 6.74 1.96
C THR A 76 4.72 6.51 2.84
N ALA A 77 4.64 6.82 4.14
CA ALA A 77 5.73 6.59 5.07
C ALA A 77 6.14 5.11 5.18
N LYS A 78 5.18 4.16 5.10
CA LYS A 78 5.51 2.72 5.06
C LYS A 78 6.21 2.31 3.78
N ILE A 79 5.83 2.90 2.64
CA ILE A 79 6.47 2.65 1.35
C ILE A 79 7.90 3.21 1.36
N GLU A 80 8.08 4.46 1.78
CA GLU A 80 9.39 5.10 1.87
C GLU A 80 10.34 4.35 2.80
N GLY A 81 9.85 3.91 3.97
CA GLY A 81 10.63 3.09 4.89
C GLY A 81 11.06 1.75 4.28
N ALA A 82 10.20 1.13 3.48
CA ALA A 82 10.54 -0.11 2.78
C ALA A 82 11.56 0.10 1.65
N ILE A 83 11.47 1.24 0.95
CA ILE A 83 12.44 1.64 -0.08
C ILE A 83 13.81 1.86 0.57
N ALA A 84 13.87 2.62 1.66
CA ALA A 84 15.11 2.89 2.39
C ALA A 84 15.74 1.60 2.96
N ALA A 85 14.92 0.64 3.37
CA ALA A 85 15.38 -0.67 3.85
C ALA A 85 15.74 -1.66 2.73
N GLY A 86 15.55 -1.29 1.45
CA GLY A 86 15.82 -2.16 0.30
C GLY A 86 14.88 -3.36 0.17
N ASN A 87 13.75 -3.37 0.88
CA ASN A 87 12.77 -4.46 0.88
C ASN A 87 11.41 -4.02 0.31
N TYR A 88 11.40 -2.95 -0.48
CA TYR A 88 10.20 -2.48 -1.15
C TYR A 88 9.69 -3.50 -2.16
N ASP A 89 8.50 -4.03 -1.87
CA ASP A 89 7.72 -4.88 -2.74
C ASP A 89 6.81 -4.00 -3.61
N LYS A 90 7.25 -3.79 -4.83
CA LYS A 90 6.55 -2.98 -5.83
C LYS A 90 5.28 -3.65 -6.35
N GLY A 91 5.04 -4.93 -6.03
CA GLY A 91 3.88 -5.69 -6.50
C GLY A 91 3.86 -5.85 -8.01
N LEU A 92 2.80 -5.34 -8.65
CA LEU A 92 2.66 -5.36 -10.11
C LEU A 92 3.38 -4.15 -10.72
N GLU A 93 4.39 -4.40 -11.53
CA GLU A 93 5.07 -3.37 -12.31
C GLU A 93 4.84 -3.58 -13.80
N THR A 94 4.51 -2.49 -14.51
CA THR A 94 4.58 -2.47 -15.98
C THR A 94 6.00 -2.09 -16.40
N ILE A 95 6.77 -3.09 -16.83
CA ILE A 95 8.11 -2.87 -17.38
C ILE A 95 7.94 -2.40 -18.83
N THR A 96 8.51 -1.25 -19.17
CA THR A 96 8.59 -0.74 -20.54
C THR A 96 10.04 -0.75 -21.00
N ALA A 97 10.30 -1.36 -22.15
CA ALA A 97 11.61 -1.38 -22.79
C ALA A 97 11.43 -1.45 -24.31
N GLU A 98 12.52 -1.27 -25.08
CA GLU A 98 12.48 -1.44 -26.53
C GLU A 98 12.27 -2.92 -26.90
N SER A 99 12.81 -3.83 -26.10
CA SER A 99 12.52 -5.25 -26.19
C SER A 99 12.60 -5.92 -24.82
N ILE A 100 11.70 -6.87 -24.58
CA ILE A 100 11.69 -7.74 -23.39
C ILE A 100 11.53 -9.16 -23.90
N VAL A 101 12.49 -10.04 -23.61
CA VAL A 101 12.47 -11.45 -24.01
C VAL A 101 12.59 -12.32 -22.76
N VAL A 102 11.71 -13.30 -22.59
CA VAL A 102 11.83 -14.29 -21.50
C VAL A 102 12.97 -15.26 -21.84
N THR A 103 13.98 -15.34 -20.98
CA THR A 103 15.14 -16.23 -21.16
C THR A 103 15.05 -17.49 -20.29
N ASP A 104 14.28 -17.45 -19.20
CA ASP A 104 14.01 -18.60 -18.34
C ASP A 104 12.60 -18.53 -17.75
N ARG A 105 11.99 -19.70 -17.53
CA ARG A 105 10.67 -19.85 -16.91
C ARG A 105 10.68 -21.05 -15.98
N ARG A 106 10.40 -20.82 -14.70
CA ARG A 106 10.22 -21.87 -13.69
C ARG A 106 8.87 -21.77 -13.01
N THR A 107 8.16 -22.89 -12.88
CA THR A 107 6.94 -22.96 -12.06
C THR A 107 7.34 -23.04 -10.59
N VAL A 108 6.80 -22.15 -9.76
CA VAL A 108 7.06 -22.12 -8.31
C VAL A 108 5.88 -22.61 -7.49
N TYR A 109 4.68 -22.63 -8.07
CA TYR A 109 3.49 -23.14 -7.42
C TYR A 109 2.45 -23.59 -8.45
N SER A 110 1.72 -24.66 -8.12
CA SER A 110 0.56 -25.14 -8.88
C SER A 110 -0.59 -25.33 -7.91
N HIS A 111 -1.70 -24.63 -8.16
CA HIS A 111 -2.89 -24.74 -7.33
C HIS A 111 -3.56 -26.12 -7.52
N PRO A 112 -3.82 -26.89 -6.45
CA PRO A 112 -4.18 -28.31 -6.56
C PRO A 112 -5.56 -28.56 -7.19
N VAL A 113 -6.49 -27.62 -7.08
CA VAL A 113 -7.87 -27.79 -7.60
C VAL A 113 -8.02 -27.19 -9.01
N SER A 114 -7.71 -25.90 -9.18
CA SER A 114 -7.84 -25.20 -10.46
C SER A 114 -6.73 -25.47 -11.48
N GLY A 115 -5.59 -26.05 -11.07
CA GLY A 115 -4.42 -26.22 -11.94
C GLY A 115 -3.67 -24.92 -12.27
N ALA A 116 -4.04 -23.79 -11.66
CA ALA A 116 -3.39 -22.50 -11.91
C ALA A 116 -1.91 -22.55 -11.52
N GLN A 117 -1.02 -22.07 -12.39
CA GLN A 117 0.42 -22.08 -12.16
C GLN A 117 0.96 -20.67 -11.89
N SER A 118 1.83 -20.56 -10.90
CA SER A 118 2.65 -19.37 -10.67
C SER A 118 4.06 -19.62 -11.19
N HIS A 119 4.58 -18.70 -11.99
CA HIS A 119 5.91 -18.81 -12.58
C HIS A 119 6.80 -17.67 -12.12
N VAL A 120 8.08 -17.97 -11.95
CA VAL A 120 9.14 -16.95 -11.95
C VAL A 120 9.75 -16.93 -13.35
N LEU A 121 9.91 -15.73 -13.90
CA LEU A 121 10.48 -15.50 -15.22
C LEU A 121 11.80 -14.74 -15.06
N THR A 122 12.83 -15.17 -15.80
CA THR A 122 14.01 -14.34 -16.06
C THR A 122 13.81 -13.68 -17.42
N VAL A 123 14.00 -12.37 -17.50
CA VAL A 123 13.81 -11.60 -18.74
C VAL A 123 15.09 -10.87 -19.11
N ALA A 124 15.46 -10.94 -20.39
CA ALA A 124 16.43 -10.05 -21.01
C ALA A 124 15.71 -8.78 -21.45
N ARG A 125 16.16 -7.63 -20.92
CA ARG A 125 15.65 -6.30 -21.24
C ARG A 125 16.63 -5.58 -22.17
N LYS A 126 16.13 -5.00 -23.25
CA LYS A 126 16.87 -4.09 -24.12
C LYS A 126 16.21 -2.72 -24.08
N ASP A 127 16.96 -1.72 -23.64
CA ASP A 127 16.51 -0.33 -23.61
C ASP A 127 17.07 0.45 -24.80
N ARG A 128 16.25 1.36 -25.32
CA ARG A 128 16.69 2.30 -26.33
C ARG A 128 17.71 3.25 -25.71
N ILE A 129 18.88 3.36 -26.33
CA ILE A 129 19.85 4.39 -25.98
C ILE A 129 19.21 5.76 -26.24
N ARG A 130 19.13 6.60 -25.22
CA ARG A 130 18.78 8.01 -25.33
C ARG A 130 20.05 8.82 -25.15
N PRO A 131 20.66 9.32 -26.25
CA PRO A 131 21.83 10.18 -26.15
C PRO A 131 21.50 11.40 -25.30
N LEU A 132 22.39 11.75 -24.38
CA LEU A 132 22.27 12.97 -23.59
C LEU A 132 22.71 14.18 -24.43
N GLY A 133 22.07 15.33 -24.21
CA GLY A 133 22.60 16.60 -24.71
C GLY A 133 23.87 16.99 -23.96
N LEU A 134 24.69 17.86 -24.55
CA LEU A 134 25.96 18.30 -23.95
C LEU A 134 25.79 18.85 -22.53
N VAL A 135 24.72 19.63 -22.29
CA VAL A 135 24.42 20.21 -20.97
C VAL A 135 24.13 19.11 -19.93
N ASP A 136 23.26 18.16 -20.25
CA ASP A 136 22.90 17.06 -19.35
C ASP A 136 24.11 16.13 -19.09
N ALA A 137 24.95 15.92 -20.10
CA ALA A 137 26.16 15.13 -19.97
C ALA A 137 27.19 15.79 -19.03
N LEU A 138 27.35 17.12 -19.10
CA LEU A 138 28.24 17.86 -18.21
C LEU A 138 27.73 17.94 -16.77
N ALA A 139 26.41 17.79 -16.55
CA ALA A 139 25.82 17.79 -15.22
C ALA A 139 25.96 16.45 -14.45
N ILE A 140 26.42 15.39 -15.11
CA ILE A 140 26.68 14.07 -14.50
C ILE A 140 28.11 13.97 -13.94
N VAL A 141 29.00 14.89 -14.33
CA VAL A 141 30.42 14.95 -13.92
C VAL A 141 30.60 15.72 -12.63
#